data_AF-A0AA46K8A7-F1
#
_entry.id   AF-A0AA46K8A7-F1
#
_cell.length_a   1.000
_cell.length_b   1.000
_cell.length_c   1.000
_cell.angle_alpha   90.00
_cell.angle_beta   90.00
_cell.angle_gamma   90.00
#
_symmetry.space_group_name_H-M   'P 1'
#
loop_
_entity.id
_entity.type
_entity.pdbx_description
1 polymer ?
#
loop_
_entity_poly.entity_id
_entity_poly.type
_entity_poly.pdbx_seq_one_letter_code
_entity_poly.pdbx_strand_id
1 'polypeptide(L)'
;MKPKKCILQVRLSDEEHAQLQQLAADADAGMTMFELVRAHIGRILVRNCQDERERVAMLNRINDNLNMIARCVNTWRIGALAVEAVSHLMAIERAVLELTRENKE
;
A
#
# COMPACT_ATOMS: atom_id res chain seq x y z
N MET A 1 -16.30 -23.88 0.51
CA MET A 1 -16.91 -23.56 -0.81
C MET A 1 -16.34 -24.54 -1.83
N LYS A 2 -17.16 -25.33 -2.55
CA LYS A 2 -16.63 -26.26 -3.58
C LYS A 2 -16.01 -25.43 -4.72
N PRO A 3 -14.77 -25.72 -5.16
CA PRO A 3 -14.15 -24.95 -6.24
C PRO A 3 -14.98 -25.13 -7.52
N LYS A 4 -15.55 -24.03 -8.03
CA LYS A 4 -16.18 -24.01 -9.36
C LYS A 4 -15.06 -24.06 -10.40
N LYS A 5 -15.22 -24.89 -11.43
CA LYS A 5 -14.33 -24.86 -12.61
C LYS A 5 -14.56 -23.53 -13.33
N CYS A 6 -13.53 -22.70 -13.38
CA CYS A 6 -13.48 -21.49 -14.20
C CYS A 6 -12.34 -21.67 -15.21
N ILE A 7 -12.60 -21.39 -16.49
CA ILE A 7 -11.58 -21.47 -17.56
C ILE A 7 -10.98 -20.08 -17.72
N LEU A 8 -9.68 -19.94 -17.49
CA LEU A 8 -8.93 -18.71 -17.73
C LEU A 8 -8.27 -18.80 -19.11
N GLN A 9 -8.70 -17.97 -20.05
CA GLN A 9 -8.06 -17.81 -21.35
C GLN A 9 -7.31 -16.48 -21.37
N VAL A 10 -6.00 -16.53 -21.60
CA VAL A 10 -5.13 -15.35 -21.65
C VAL A 10 -4.41 -15.36 -22.99
N ARG A 11 -4.33 -14.19 -23.63
CA ARG A 11 -3.49 -13.99 -24.81
C ARG A 11 -2.08 -13.66 -24.32
N LEU A 12 -1.13 -14.47 -24.72
CA LEU A 12 0.29 -14.31 -24.44
C LEU A 12 1.00 -14.14 -25.77
N SER A 13 2.08 -13.36 -25.80
CA SER A 13 3.03 -13.42 -26.90
C SER A 13 3.82 -14.73 -26.86
N ASP A 14 4.44 -15.11 -27.97
CA ASP A 14 5.26 -16.33 -28.03
C ASP A 14 6.44 -16.26 -27.03
N GLU A 15 6.97 -15.06 -26.79
CA GLU A 15 8.05 -14.81 -25.82
C GLU A 15 7.57 -15.00 -24.37
N GLU A 16 6.40 -14.47 -24.02
CA GLU A 16 5.81 -14.62 -22.69
C GLU A 16 5.44 -16.07 -22.38
N HIS A 17 4.96 -16.81 -23.40
CA HIS A 17 4.68 -18.23 -23.28
C HIS A 17 5.97 -19.05 -23.03
N ALA A 18 7.04 -18.74 -23.76
CA ALA A 18 8.34 -19.39 -23.56
C ALA A 18 8.93 -19.11 -22.16
N GLN A 19 8.80 -17.89 -21.66
CA GLN A 19 9.23 -17.52 -20.31
C GLN A 19 8.45 -18.26 -19.23
N LEU A 20 7.13 -18.38 -19.37
CA LEU A 20 6.30 -19.17 -18.43
C LEU A 20 6.68 -20.65 -18.44
N GLN A 21 6.99 -21.19 -19.62
CA GLN A 21 7.41 -22.58 -19.77
C GLN A 21 8.78 -22.83 -19.16
N GLN A 22 9.74 -21.91 -19.33
CA GLN A 22 11.04 -21.97 -18.67
C GLN A 22 10.90 -21.85 -17.16
N LEU A 23 10.12 -20.90 -16.66
CA LEU A 23 9.89 -20.72 -15.23
C LEU A 23 9.21 -21.94 -14.58
N ALA A 24 8.36 -22.65 -15.32
CA ALA A 24 7.78 -23.90 -14.88
C ALA A 24 8.79 -25.07 -14.86
N ALA A 25 9.73 -25.08 -15.81
CA ALA A 25 10.80 -26.08 -15.88
C ALA A 25 11.91 -25.84 -14.84
N ASP A 26 12.24 -24.58 -14.56
CA ASP A 26 13.27 -24.16 -13.60
C ASP A 26 12.78 -24.27 -12.15
N ALA A 27 11.45 -24.28 -11.93
CA ALA A 27 10.89 -24.65 -10.65
C ALA A 27 11.08 -26.16 -10.45
N ASP A 28 12.14 -26.54 -9.72
CA ASP A 28 12.64 -27.88 -9.35
C ASP A 28 11.60 -28.93 -8.85
N ALA A 29 10.30 -28.64 -8.87
CA ALA A 29 9.21 -29.47 -8.37
C ALA A 29 8.30 -30.08 -9.46
N GLY A 30 8.71 -30.10 -10.74
CA GLY A 30 7.90 -30.73 -11.80
C GLY A 30 6.51 -30.12 -11.96
N MET A 31 6.36 -28.84 -11.64
CA MET A 31 5.09 -28.14 -11.68
C MET A 31 4.65 -27.93 -13.12
N THR A 32 3.38 -28.21 -13.40
CA THR A 32 2.77 -27.84 -14.66
C THR A 32 2.61 -26.31 -14.74
N MET A 33 2.61 -25.77 -15.96
CA MET A 33 2.37 -24.33 -16.19
C MET A 33 1.09 -23.83 -15.51
N PHE A 34 0.04 -24.66 -15.44
CA PHE A 34 -1.20 -24.34 -14.75
C PHE A 34 -1.05 -24.24 -13.23
N GLU A 35 -0.25 -25.11 -12.62
CA GLU A 35 0.06 -25.08 -11.19
C GLU A 35 0.90 -23.85 -10.83
N LEU A 36 1.86 -23.51 -11.69
CA LEU A 36 2.65 -22.29 -11.56
C LEU A 36 1.77 -21.03 -11.58
N VAL A 37 0.89 -20.91 -12.59
CA VAL A 37 -0.06 -19.78 -12.70
C VAL A 37 -0.98 -19.73 -11.49
N ARG A 38 -1.51 -20.88 -11.04
CA ARG A 38 -2.39 -20.93 -9.86
C ARG A 38 -1.66 -20.54 -8.57
N ALA A 39 -0.41 -20.96 -8.40
CA ALA A 39 0.42 -20.58 -7.26
C ALA A 39 0.78 -19.08 -7.30
N HIS A 40 0.99 -18.51 -8.49
CA HIS A 40 1.28 -17.09 -8.67
C HIS A 40 0.06 -16.19 -8.47
N ILE A 41 -1.15 -16.59 -8.92
CA ILE A 41 -2.38 -15.80 -8.73
C ILE A 41 -2.60 -15.45 -7.25
N GLY A 42 -2.30 -16.38 -6.32
CA GLY A 42 -2.43 -16.13 -4.89
C GLY A 42 -1.27 -15.36 -4.24
N ARG A 43 -0.15 -15.18 -4.95
CA ARG A 43 1.07 -14.52 -4.45
C ARG A 43 1.30 -13.13 -5.03
N ILE A 44 0.64 -12.81 -6.14
CA ILE A 44 0.72 -11.48 -6.74
C ILE A 44 -0.06 -10.51 -5.84
N LEU A 45 0.67 -9.78 -5.00
CA LEU A 45 0.16 -8.56 -4.39
C LEU A 45 -0.06 -7.56 -5.53
N VAL A 46 -1.31 -7.40 -5.96
CA VAL A 46 -1.68 -6.34 -6.89
C VAL A 46 -1.49 -5.02 -6.15
N ARG A 47 -0.33 -4.38 -6.36
CA ARG A 47 -0.07 -3.05 -5.81
C ARG A 47 -1.00 -2.08 -6.53
N ASN A 48 -2.00 -1.57 -5.81
CA ASN A 48 -2.83 -0.51 -6.33
C ASN A 48 -2.02 0.80 -6.29
N CYS A 49 -1.38 1.12 -7.41
CA CYS A 49 -0.59 2.35 -7.57
C CYS A 49 -1.42 3.62 -7.31
N GLN A 50 -2.75 3.57 -7.46
CA GLN A 50 -3.64 4.70 -7.20
C GLN A 50 -3.79 4.93 -5.69
N ASP A 51 -4.11 3.89 -4.92
CA ASP A 51 -4.23 3.99 -3.46
C ASP A 51 -2.91 4.45 -2.83
N GLU A 52 -1.78 3.98 -3.37
CA GLU A 52 -0.46 4.36 -2.89
C GLU A 52 -0.16 5.84 -3.17
N ARG A 53 -0.54 6.35 -4.34
CA ARG A 53 -0.44 7.79 -4.68
C ARG A 53 -1.33 8.65 -3.79
N GLU A 54 -2.57 8.21 -3.53
CA GLU A 54 -3.50 8.92 -2.65
C GLU A 54 -2.98 8.97 -1.22
N ARG A 55 -2.42 7.85 -0.73
CA ARG A 55 -1.75 7.79 0.57
C ARG A 55 -0.57 8.75 0.66
N VAL A 56 0.29 8.78 -0.36
CA VAL A 56 1.43 9.72 -0.40
C VAL A 56 0.96 11.17 -0.43
N ALA A 57 -0.09 11.48 -1.20
CA ALA A 57 -0.65 12.83 -1.25
C ALA A 57 -1.22 13.26 0.12
N MET A 58 -1.89 12.36 0.84
CA MET A 58 -2.36 12.62 2.20
C MET A 58 -1.21 12.87 3.17
N LEU A 59 -0.15 12.06 3.12
CA LEU A 59 1.03 12.25 3.97
C LEU A 59 1.72 13.59 3.69
N ASN A 60 1.81 14.01 2.43
CA ASN A 60 2.38 15.32 2.08
C ASN A 60 1.57 16.48 2.64
N ARG A 61 0.23 16.41 2.61
CA ARG A 61 -0.64 17.43 3.24
C ARG A 61 -0.43 17.52 4.75
N ILE A 62 -0.27 16.37 5.42
CA ILE A 62 0.04 16.34 6.85
C ILE A 62 1.39 17.00 7.11
N ASN A 63 2.41 16.66 6.32
CA ASN A 63 3.75 17.25 6.43
C ASN A 63 3.73 18.78 6.24
N ASP A 64 2.97 19.29 5.27
CA ASP A 64 2.84 20.73 5.04
C ASP A 64 2.21 21.46 6.22
N ASN A 65 1.16 20.87 6.81
CA ASN A 65 0.51 21.40 8.01
C ASN A 65 1.46 21.43 9.21
N LEU A 66 2.21 20.35 9.44
CA LEU A 66 3.20 20.29 10.52
C LEU A 66 4.30 21.35 10.33
N ASN A 67 4.78 21.54 9.10
CA ASN A 67 5.76 22.57 8.79
C ASN A 67 5.22 23.99 9.04
N MET A 68 3.93 24.22 8.78
CA MET A 68 3.28 25.50 9.07
C MET A 68 3.17 25.75 10.58
N ILE A 69 2.81 24.73 11.36
CA ILE A 69 2.78 24.81 12.83
C ILE A 69 4.19 25.10 13.36
N ALA A 70 5.20 24.35 12.90
CA ALA A 70 6.59 24.56 13.30
C ALA A 70 7.07 25.98 12.97
N ARG A 71 6.76 26.50 11.77
CA ARG A 71 7.04 27.88 11.40
C ARG A 71 6.34 28.86 12.34
N CYS A 72 5.05 28.68 12.59
CA CYS A 72 4.27 29.56 13.48
C CYS A 72 4.88 29.65 14.90
N VAL A 73 5.21 28.49 15.49
CA VAL A 73 5.83 28.40 16.83
C VAL A 73 7.21 29.06 16.84
N ASN A 74 8.00 28.87 15.77
CA ASN A 74 9.32 29.49 15.66
C ASN A 74 9.25 31.00 15.45
N THR A 75 8.24 31.50 14.74
CA THR A 75 8.04 32.94 14.48
C THR A 75 7.57 33.67 15.74
N TRP A 76 6.66 33.07 16.51
CA TRP A 76 6.05 33.71 17.67
C TRP A 76 6.45 32.95 18.94
N ARG A 77 7.64 33.26 19.48
CA ARG A 77 8.22 32.72 20.72
C ARG A 77 7.47 33.17 22.00
N ILE A 78 6.15 33.10 22.00
CA ILE A 78 5.29 33.45 23.14
C ILE A 78 4.79 32.15 23.74
N GLY A 79 5.11 31.88 25.02
CA GLY A 79 4.82 30.59 25.67
C GLY A 79 3.35 30.15 25.64
N ALA A 80 2.41 31.07 25.48
CA ALA A 80 0.98 30.77 25.35
C ALA A 80 0.63 30.06 24.03
N LEU A 81 1.27 30.41 22.90
CA LEU A 81 1.02 29.77 21.60
C LEU A 81 1.57 28.34 21.53
N ALA A 82 2.58 28.03 22.34
CA ALA A 82 3.17 26.69 22.38
C ALA A 82 2.20 25.65 22.97
N VAL A 83 1.40 26.02 23.98
CA VAL A 83 0.45 25.10 24.62
C VAL A 83 -0.71 24.76 23.67
N GLU A 84 -1.25 25.76 22.96
CA GLU A 84 -2.28 25.53 21.94
C GLU A 84 -1.75 24.68 20.77
N ALA A 85 -0.54 24.96 20.30
CA ALA A 85 0.09 24.17 19.24
C ALA A 85 0.25 22.70 19.65
N VAL A 86 0.72 22.44 20.88
CA VAL A 86 0.85 21.08 21.41
C VAL A 86 -0.51 20.39 21.54
N SER A 87 -1.54 21.09 22.02
CA SER A 87 -2.91 20.56 22.12
C SER A 87 -3.45 20.11 20.76
N HIS A 88 -3.28 20.94 19.72
CA HIS A 88 -3.69 20.60 18.36
C HIS A 88 -2.91 19.42 17.79
N LEU A 89 -1.60 19.34 18.04
CA LEU A 89 -0.78 18.21 17.61
C LEU A 89 -1.20 16.89 18.28
N MET A 90 -1.52 16.92 19.58
CA MET A 90 -2.04 15.75 20.30
C MET A 90 -3.41 15.30 19.78
N ALA A 91 -4.26 16.24 19.38
CA ALA A 91 -5.55 15.91 18.76
C ALA A 91 -5.37 15.23 17.38
N ILE A 92 -4.42 15.71 16.57
CA ILE A 92 -4.08 15.10 15.28
C ILE A 92 -3.52 13.69 15.49
N GLU A 93 -2.60 13.52 16.45
CA GLU A 93 -2.01 12.21 16.79
C GLU A 93 -3.10 11.19 17.15
N ARG A 94 -4.06 11.55 18.03
CA ARG A 94 -5.16 10.67 18.41
C ARG A 94 -6.02 10.26 17.21
N ALA A 95 -6.40 11.21 16.36
CA ALA A 95 -7.20 10.93 15.18
C ALA A 95 -6.50 9.97 14.21
N VAL A 96 -5.17 10.12 14.03
CA VAL A 96 -4.38 9.20 13.20
C VAL A 96 -4.31 7.80 13.81
N LEU A 97 -4.18 7.70 15.14
CA LEU A 97 -4.14 6.41 15.83
C LEU A 97 -5.49 5.66 15.76
N GLU A 98 -6.61 6.36 15.85
CA GLU A 98 -7.96 5.79 15.65
C GLU A 98 -8.14 5.26 14.23
N LEU A 99 -7.83 6.06 13.21
CA LEU A 99 -7.90 5.63 11.81
C LEU A 99 -7.00 4.41 11.53
N THR A 100 -5.83 4.35 12.15
CA THR A 100 -4.92 3.20 11.99
C THR A 100 -5.43 1.95 12.69
N ARG A 101 -6.25 2.08 13.74
CA ARG A 101 -6.91 0.95 14.42
C ARG A 101 -8.09 0.41 13.60
N GLU A 102 -8.93 1.29 13.07
CA GLU A 102 -10.09 0.91 12.25
C GLU A 102 -9.68 0.16 10.98
N ASN A 103 -8.54 0.52 10.37
CA ASN A 103 -8.01 -0.18 9.19
C ASN A 103 -7.40 -1.57 9.48
N LYS A 104 -7.32 -2.00 10.75
CA LYS A 104 -6.83 -3.34 11.15
C LYS A 104 -7.95 -4.35 11.43
N GLU A 105 -9.20 -3.91 11.54
CA GLU A 105 -10.40 -4.75 11.66
C GLU A 105 -11.04 -5.02 10.30
#